data_AF-A0A2M7I1U4-F1
#
_entry.id   AF-A0A2M7I1U4-F1
#
_cell.length_a   1.000
_cell.length_b   1.000
_cell.length_c   1.000
_cell.angle_alpha   90.00
_cell.angle_beta   90.00
_cell.angle_gamma   90.00
#
_symmetry.space_group_name_H-M   'P 1'
#
loop_
_entity.id
_entity.type
_entity.pdbx_description
1 polymer ?
#
loop_
_entity_poly.entity_id
_entity_poly.type
_entity_poly.pdbx_seq_one_letter_code
_entity_poly.pdbx_strand_id
1 'polypeptide(L)'
;MISKIKYTSIVLIFFVLFSQNIFSQSVNDSLTNINSQKEYLIKHNNKIKGEIDSLNMVLKNLDVVLKANLKNLYILKYGEEDGSRVANRKVWKGMTEQMLQDGWGKADTVTANSYKWGLYTQWTYGDITFFFKNGKLFEWEDKSKTKKGN
;
A
#
# COMPACT_ATOMS: atom_id res chain seq x y z
N MET A 1 -8.38 -47.04 -69.02
CA MET A 1 -7.39 -46.25 -68.25
C MET A 1 -7.93 -44.88 -67.83
N ILE A 2 -8.63 -44.15 -68.71
CA ILE A 2 -9.18 -42.80 -68.46
C ILE A 2 -10.27 -42.73 -67.37
N SER A 3 -11.14 -43.75 -67.22
CA SER A 3 -12.20 -43.70 -66.18
C SER A 3 -11.68 -43.91 -64.75
N LYS A 4 -10.64 -44.73 -64.55
CA LYS A 4 -9.99 -44.93 -63.25
C LYS A 4 -9.32 -43.65 -62.75
N ILE A 5 -8.67 -42.90 -63.65
CA ILE A 5 -8.04 -41.60 -63.35
C ILE A 5 -9.09 -40.56 -62.92
N LYS A 6 -10.25 -40.52 -63.59
CA LYS A 6 -11.35 -39.63 -63.19
C LYS A 6 -11.93 -39.99 -61.82
N TYR A 7 -12.09 -41.29 -61.52
CA TYR A 7 -12.57 -41.74 -60.21
C TYR A 7 -11.58 -41.42 -59.09
N THR A 8 -10.28 -41.63 -59.31
CA THR A 8 -9.25 -41.29 -58.31
C THR A 8 -9.19 -39.79 -58.04
N SER A 9 -9.38 -38.93 -59.06
CA SER A 9 -9.44 -37.48 -58.87
C SER A 9 -10.67 -37.05 -58.05
N ILE A 10 -11.83 -37.68 -58.27
CA ILE A 10 -13.05 -37.39 -57.49
C ILE A 10 -12.88 -37.80 -56.02
N VAL A 11 -12.28 -38.97 -55.76
CA VAL A 11 -11.98 -39.44 -54.40
C VAL A 11 -11.01 -38.50 -53.69
N LEU A 12 -9.98 -38.01 -54.39
CA LEU A 12 -9.03 -37.05 -53.84
C LEU A 12 -9.71 -35.72 -53.46
N ILE A 13 -10.60 -35.21 -54.32
CA ILE A 13 -11.37 -33.99 -54.04
C ILE A 13 -12.26 -34.20 -52.80
N PHE A 14 -12.94 -35.33 -52.68
CA PHE A 14 -13.75 -35.65 -51.51
C PHE A 14 -12.91 -35.71 -50.23
N PHE A 15 -11.72 -36.30 -50.30
CA PHE A 15 -10.80 -36.38 -49.17
C PHE A 15 -10.27 -34.99 -48.75
N VAL A 16 -10.00 -34.09 -49.70
CA VAL A 16 -9.61 -32.70 -49.44
C VAL A 16 -10.76 -31.90 -48.81
N LEU A 17 -11.99 -32.06 -49.30
CA LEU A 17 -13.15 -31.37 -48.71
C LEU A 17 -13.47 -31.88 -47.31
N PHE A 18 -13.30 -33.19 -47.06
CA PHE A 18 -13.50 -33.79 -45.74
C PHE A 18 -12.43 -33.33 -44.74
N SER A 19 -11.16 -33.25 -45.15
CA SER A 19 -10.08 -32.76 -44.28
C SER A 19 -10.21 -31.28 -43.93
N GLN A 20 -10.69 -30.44 -44.85
CA GLN A 20 -10.99 -29.02 -44.57
C GLN A 20 -12.12 -28.85 -43.55
N ASN A 21 -13.15 -29.70 -43.58
CA ASN A 21 -14.24 -29.67 -42.61
C ASN A 21 -13.77 -30.04 -41.19
N ILE A 22 -13.00 -31.12 -41.05
CA ILE A 22 -12.44 -31.55 -39.76
C ILE A 22 -11.52 -30.47 -39.18
N PHE A 23 -10.67 -29.88 -40.00
CA PHE A 23 -9.79 -28.79 -39.56
C PHE A 23 -10.58 -27.57 -39.08
N SER A 24 -11.62 -27.17 -39.81
CA SER A 24 -12.49 -26.05 -39.44
C SER A 24 -13.21 -26.30 -38.10
N GLN A 25 -13.67 -27.53 -37.86
CA GLN A 25 -14.30 -27.91 -36.60
C GLN A 25 -13.31 -27.85 -35.43
N SER A 26 -12.11 -28.41 -35.60
CA SER A 26 -11.05 -28.37 -34.58
C SER A 26 -10.65 -26.92 -34.22
N VAL A 27 -10.55 -26.03 -35.21
CA VAL A 27 -10.27 -24.61 -34.98
C VAL A 27 -11.41 -23.97 -34.19
N ASN A 28 -12.67 -24.22 -34.54
CA ASN A 28 -13.82 -23.69 -33.81
C ASN A 28 -13.89 -24.18 -32.35
N ASP A 29 -13.60 -25.45 -32.10
CA ASP A 29 -13.58 -26.01 -30.74
C ASP A 29 -12.47 -25.35 -29.89
N SER A 30 -11.31 -25.11 -30.48
CA SER A 30 -10.22 -24.38 -29.81
C SER A 30 -10.62 -22.93 -29.50
N LEU A 31 -11.30 -22.26 -30.42
CA LEU A 31 -11.75 -20.87 -30.28
C LEU A 31 -12.82 -20.74 -29.19
N THR A 32 -13.78 -21.66 -29.15
CA THR A 32 -14.82 -21.67 -28.11
C THR A 32 -14.24 -21.92 -26.72
N ASN A 33 -13.29 -22.85 -26.59
CA ASN A 33 -12.57 -23.07 -25.34
C ASN A 33 -11.80 -21.80 -24.90
N ILE A 34 -11.01 -21.19 -25.78
CA ILE A 34 -10.28 -19.95 -25.48
C ILE A 34 -11.22 -18.82 -25.04
N ASN A 35 -12.35 -18.65 -25.74
CA ASN A 35 -13.34 -17.65 -25.38
C ASN A 35 -13.94 -17.93 -23.99
N SER A 36 -14.24 -19.19 -23.66
CA SER A 36 -14.74 -19.56 -22.34
C SER A 36 -13.73 -19.25 -21.22
N GLN A 37 -12.45 -19.52 -21.46
CA GLN A 37 -11.36 -19.21 -20.52
C GLN A 37 -11.22 -17.69 -20.33
N LYS A 38 -11.30 -16.92 -21.42
CA LYS A 38 -11.27 -15.45 -21.39
C LYS A 38 -12.42 -14.89 -20.54
N GLU A 39 -13.65 -15.37 -20.74
CA GLU A 39 -14.81 -14.92 -19.96
C GLU A 39 -14.67 -15.26 -18.46
N TYR A 40 -14.16 -16.46 -18.16
CA TYR A 40 -13.85 -16.84 -16.78
C TYR A 40 -12.85 -15.89 -16.13
N LEU A 41 -11.75 -15.56 -16.83
CA LEU A 41 -10.73 -14.63 -16.34
C LEU A 41 -11.29 -13.21 -16.15
N ILE A 42 -12.13 -12.73 -17.08
CA ILE A 42 -12.81 -11.42 -16.96
C ILE A 42 -13.67 -11.39 -15.70
N LYS A 43 -14.48 -12.43 -15.47
CA LYS A 43 -15.33 -12.53 -14.28
C LYS A 43 -14.49 -12.53 -12.99
N HIS A 44 -13.40 -13.29 -12.96
CA HIS A 44 -12.53 -13.36 -11.79
C HIS A 44 -11.83 -12.03 -11.52
N ASN A 45 -11.33 -11.35 -12.56
CA ASN A 45 -10.74 -10.01 -12.44
C ASN A 45 -11.74 -8.98 -11.90
N ASN A 46 -12.99 -9.01 -12.37
CA ASN A 46 -14.04 -8.14 -11.86
C ASN A 46 -14.34 -8.41 -10.39
N LYS A 47 -14.34 -9.70 -9.98
CA LYS A 47 -14.51 -10.09 -8.57
C LYS A 47 -13.35 -9.56 -7.70
N ILE A 48 -12.10 -9.81 -8.09
CA ILE A 48 -10.92 -9.33 -7.38
C ILE A 48 -10.96 -7.81 -7.24
N LYS A 49 -11.33 -7.09 -8.30
CA LYS A 49 -11.47 -5.63 -8.25
C LYS A 49 -12.47 -5.19 -7.17
N GLY A 50 -13.63 -5.84 -7.08
CA GLY A 50 -14.61 -5.55 -6.03
C GLY A 50 -14.11 -5.86 -4.61
N GLU A 51 -13.31 -6.92 -4.45
CA GLU A 51 -12.66 -7.24 -3.17
C GLU A 51 -11.64 -6.16 -2.77
N ILE A 52 -10.84 -5.66 -3.72
CA ILE A 52 -9.90 -4.55 -3.51
C ILE A 52 -10.64 -3.28 -3.05
N ASP A 53 -11.74 -2.94 -3.74
CA ASP A 53 -12.54 -1.76 -3.39
C ASP A 53 -13.11 -1.87 -1.96
N SER A 54 -13.61 -3.05 -1.61
CA SER A 54 -14.14 -3.33 -0.26
C SER A 54 -13.06 -3.25 0.82
N LEU A 55 -11.87 -3.80 0.57
CA LEU A 55 -10.74 -3.72 1.49
C LEU A 55 -10.25 -2.28 1.69
N ASN A 56 -10.21 -1.49 0.61
CA ASN A 56 -9.85 -0.07 0.69
C ASN A 56 -10.84 0.72 1.57
N MET A 57 -12.14 0.42 1.51
CA MET A 57 -13.12 1.02 2.41
C MET A 57 -12.87 0.63 3.87
N VAL A 58 -12.58 -0.65 4.14
CA VAL A 58 -12.27 -1.13 5.49
C VAL A 58 -11.04 -0.43 6.07
N LEU A 59 -9.96 -0.32 5.28
CA LEU A 59 -8.74 0.38 5.69
C LEU A 59 -9.03 1.84 6.07
N LYS A 60 -9.80 2.55 5.23
CA LYS A 60 -10.20 3.93 5.51
C LYS A 60 -11.00 4.05 6.81
N ASN A 61 -11.94 3.14 7.05
CA ASN A 61 -12.74 3.15 8.28
C ASN A 61 -11.88 2.83 9.51
N LEU A 62 -10.96 1.89 9.39
CA LEU A 62 -10.03 1.53 10.46
C LEU A 62 -9.14 2.72 10.84
N ASP A 63 -8.65 3.47 9.86
CA ASP A 63 -7.87 4.69 10.10
C ASP A 63 -8.65 5.76 10.87
N VAL A 64 -9.93 5.93 10.55
CA VAL A 64 -10.81 6.88 11.27
C VAL A 64 -11.00 6.44 12.72
N VAL A 65 -11.31 5.15 12.94
CA VAL A 65 -11.49 4.58 14.28
C VAL A 65 -10.20 4.65 15.08
N LEU A 66 -9.06 4.31 14.48
CA LEU A 66 -7.76 4.37 15.13
C LEU A 66 -7.42 5.80 15.58
N LYS A 67 -7.60 6.79 14.70
CA LYS A 67 -7.36 8.21 15.04
C LYS A 67 -8.23 8.69 16.20
N ALA A 68 -9.51 8.32 16.20
CA ALA A 68 -10.43 8.67 17.29
C ALA A 68 -10.00 8.04 18.63
N ASN A 69 -9.64 6.75 18.61
CA ASN A 69 -9.19 6.05 19.81
C ASN A 69 -7.85 6.60 20.34
N LEU A 70 -6.88 6.88 19.47
CA LEU A 70 -5.62 7.52 19.86
C LEU A 70 -5.84 8.90 20.48
N LYS A 71 -6.74 9.70 19.90
CA LYS A 71 -7.12 11.00 20.49
C LYS A 71 -7.65 10.82 21.91
N ASN A 72 -8.62 9.93 22.10
CA ASN A 72 -9.19 9.68 23.43
C ASN A 72 -8.14 9.17 24.42
N LEU A 73 -7.27 8.24 23.99
CA LEU A 73 -6.18 7.72 24.79
C LEU A 73 -5.24 8.83 25.27
N TYR A 74 -4.83 9.74 24.39
CA TYR A 74 -3.91 10.81 24.76
C TYR A 74 -4.58 11.90 25.59
N ILE A 75 -5.86 12.18 25.39
CA ILE A 75 -6.64 13.07 26.27
C ILE A 75 -6.71 12.48 27.69
N LEU A 76 -6.98 11.18 27.82
CA LEU A 76 -6.99 10.52 29.13
C LEU A 76 -5.61 10.55 29.80
N LYS A 77 -4.53 10.44 29.02
CA LYS A 77 -3.16 10.37 29.54
C LYS A 77 -2.56 11.73 29.90
N TYR A 78 -2.86 12.76 29.12
CA TYR A 78 -2.16 14.06 29.20
C TYR A 78 -3.11 15.25 29.44
N GLY A 79 -4.42 15.02 29.52
CA GLY A 79 -5.43 16.06 29.59
C GLY A 79 -5.85 16.59 28.21
N GLU A 80 -6.90 17.39 28.18
CA GLU A 80 -7.56 17.83 26.93
C GLU A 80 -6.59 18.59 26.00
N GLU A 81 -5.82 19.54 26.54
CA GLU A 81 -4.94 20.40 25.76
C GLU A 81 -3.73 19.63 25.20
N ASP A 82 -2.91 19.07 26.08
CA ASP A 82 -1.68 18.37 25.68
C ASP A 82 -2.01 17.07 24.95
N GLY A 83 -3.02 16.32 25.39
CA GLY A 83 -3.49 15.11 24.72
C GLY A 83 -3.96 15.37 23.29
N SER A 84 -4.71 16.46 23.08
CA SER A 84 -5.10 16.89 21.73
C SER A 84 -3.89 17.29 20.88
N ARG A 85 -2.87 17.93 21.44
CA ARG A 85 -1.64 18.26 20.71
C ARG A 85 -0.87 17.01 20.29
N VAL A 86 -0.70 16.04 21.19
CA VAL A 86 -0.05 14.75 20.91
C VAL A 86 -0.79 13.99 19.81
N ALA A 87 -2.12 13.89 19.91
CA ALA A 87 -2.96 13.21 18.91
C ALA A 87 -2.82 13.81 17.50
N ASN A 88 -2.61 15.14 17.43
CA ASN A 88 -2.40 15.87 16.19
C ASN A 88 -0.92 16.00 15.79
N ARG A 89 -0.01 15.28 16.47
CA ARG A 89 1.45 15.31 16.22
C ARG A 89 2.06 16.70 16.30
N LYS A 90 1.47 17.61 17.07
CA LYS A 90 2.00 18.96 17.25
C LYS A 90 3.20 18.92 18.19
N VAL A 91 4.19 19.77 17.91
CA VAL A 91 5.39 19.93 18.74
C VAL A 91 5.35 21.30 19.42
N TRP A 92 5.68 21.35 20.70
CA TRP A 92 5.76 22.62 21.46
C TRP A 92 6.83 22.55 22.54
N LYS A 93 7.41 23.72 22.88
CA LYS A 93 8.37 23.81 24.00
C LYS A 93 7.69 23.41 25.31
N GLY A 94 8.36 22.59 26.12
CA GLY A 94 7.85 22.05 27.37
C GLY A 94 7.12 20.71 27.25
N MET A 95 6.89 20.18 26.04
CA MET A 95 6.39 18.81 25.89
C MET A 95 7.41 17.79 26.42
N THR A 96 6.93 16.64 26.90
CA THR A 96 7.83 15.58 27.37
C THR A 96 8.37 14.73 26.23
N GLU A 97 9.47 14.03 26.49
CA GLU A 97 9.99 12.99 25.59
C GLU A 97 8.90 11.94 25.25
N GLN A 98 8.13 11.53 26.25
CA GLN A 98 7.04 10.55 26.07
C GLN A 98 5.90 11.10 25.21
N MET A 99 5.53 12.38 25.38
CA MET A 99 4.53 13.03 24.52
C MET A 99 5.00 13.09 23.07
N LEU A 100 6.29 13.34 22.83
CA LEU A 100 6.84 13.33 21.48
C LEU A 100 6.80 11.91 20.90
N GLN A 101 7.22 10.92 21.67
CA GLN A 101 7.22 9.52 21.25
C GLN A 101 5.82 8.99 20.96
N ASP A 102 4.82 9.34 21.77
CA ASP A 102 3.44 8.93 21.56
C ASP A 102 2.83 9.57 20.30
N GLY A 103 3.20 10.82 19.98
CA GLY A 103 2.71 11.52 18.79
C GLY A 103 3.42 11.10 17.49
N TRP A 104 4.76 11.00 17.54
CA TRP A 104 5.62 10.81 16.36
C TRP A 104 6.13 9.38 16.20
N GLY A 105 5.96 8.53 17.20
CA GLY A 105 6.52 7.19 17.23
C GLY A 105 7.96 7.16 17.75
N LYS A 106 8.62 6.02 17.53
CA LYS A 106 10.00 5.80 17.97
C LYS A 106 10.97 6.67 17.15
N ALA A 107 11.89 7.33 17.83
CA ALA A 107 12.99 8.05 17.19
C ALA A 107 13.95 7.08 16.49
N ASP A 108 14.62 7.56 15.45
CA ASP A 108 15.67 6.81 14.75
C ASP A 108 16.89 6.65 15.66
N THR A 109 17.26 7.74 16.33
CA THR A 109 18.41 7.79 17.25
C THR A 109 18.04 8.58 18.49
N VAL A 110 18.49 8.09 19.65
CA VAL A 110 18.41 8.79 20.94
C VAL A 110 19.78 8.82 21.58
N THR A 111 20.26 10.02 21.91
CA THR A 111 21.52 10.24 22.64
C THR A 111 21.22 10.96 23.93
N ALA A 112 21.84 10.56 25.03
CA ALA A 112 21.66 11.17 26.34
C ALA A 112 23.02 11.54 26.95
N ASN A 113 23.13 12.77 27.46
CA ASN A 113 24.31 13.29 28.14
C ASN A 113 23.89 13.87 29.49
N SER A 114 24.53 13.39 30.57
CA SER A 114 24.27 13.87 31.91
C SER A 114 25.38 14.83 32.34
N TYR A 115 25.00 16.02 32.78
CA TYR A 115 25.91 17.04 33.31
C TYR A 115 25.48 17.44 34.72
N LYS A 116 26.38 18.10 35.48
CA LYS A 116 26.07 18.60 36.84
C LYS A 116 24.82 19.49 36.90
N TRP A 117 24.47 20.16 35.80
CA TRP A 117 23.34 21.09 35.70
C TRP A 117 22.11 20.52 34.97
N GLY A 118 22.08 19.21 34.69
CA GLY A 118 20.90 18.52 34.17
C GLY A 118 21.17 17.40 33.17
N LEU A 119 20.13 16.65 32.86
CA LEU A 119 20.12 15.63 31.80
C LEU A 119 19.71 16.28 30.48
N TYR A 120 20.50 16.04 29.44
CA TYR A 120 20.20 16.50 28.09
C TYR A 120 20.04 15.31 27.18
N THR A 121 18.93 15.25 26.45
CA THR A 121 18.71 14.20 25.46
C THR A 121 18.45 14.80 24.08
N GLN A 122 18.84 14.06 23.06
CA GLN A 122 18.69 14.41 21.65
C GLN A 122 17.97 13.26 20.96
N TRP A 123 16.86 13.57 20.33
CA TRP A 123 16.04 12.59 19.61
C TRP A 123 15.97 12.99 18.14
N THR A 124 16.43 12.12 17.25
CA THR A 124 16.46 12.38 15.81
C THR A 124 15.36 11.59 15.09
N TYR A 125 14.64 12.29 14.22
CA TYR A 125 13.61 11.76 13.33
C TYR A 125 13.90 12.28 11.92
N GLY A 126 14.54 11.47 11.07
CA GLY A 126 15.03 11.87 9.76
C GLY A 126 15.91 13.12 9.83
N ASP A 127 15.45 14.21 9.21
CA ASP A 127 16.16 15.49 9.16
C ASP A 127 15.91 16.42 10.37
N ILE A 128 15.04 16.02 11.30
CA ILE A 128 14.67 16.83 12.47
C ILE A 128 15.33 16.26 13.73
N THR A 129 15.95 17.12 14.53
CA THR A 129 16.53 16.76 15.83
C THR A 129 15.90 17.58 16.94
N PHE A 130 15.36 16.92 17.95
CA PHE A 130 14.73 17.52 19.12
C PHE A 130 15.67 17.47 20.32
N PHE A 131 15.79 18.59 21.03
CA PHE A 131 16.68 18.75 22.17
C PHE A 131 15.87 18.92 23.45
N PHE A 132 16.07 18.01 24.40
CA PHE A 132 15.40 18.01 25.69
C PHE A 132 16.38 18.34 26.80
N LYS A 133 15.88 19.05 27.82
CA LYS A 133 16.56 19.30 29.08
C LYS A 133 15.65 18.80 30.19
N ASN A 134 16.15 17.88 31.02
CA ASN A 134 15.42 17.23 32.10
C ASN A 134 14.06 16.65 31.61
N GLY A 135 14.07 15.99 30.46
CA GLY A 135 12.87 15.36 29.87
C GLY A 135 11.87 16.32 29.23
N LYS A 136 12.19 17.61 29.10
CA LYS A 136 11.33 18.65 28.53
C LYS A 136 11.95 19.27 27.29
N LEU A 137 11.17 19.34 26.20
CA LEU A 137 11.63 19.89 24.93
C LEU A 137 11.93 21.39 25.10
N PHE A 138 13.12 21.82 24.73
CA PHE A 138 13.48 23.25 24.78
C PHE A 138 13.86 23.82 23.41
N GLU A 139 14.29 22.98 22.47
CA GLU A 139 14.68 23.41 21.12
C GLU A 139 14.55 22.27 20.09
N TRP A 140 14.44 22.58 18.81
CA TRP A 140 14.59 21.61 17.72
C TRP A 140 15.19 22.24 16.47
N GLU A 141 15.87 21.42 15.67
CA GLU A 141 16.52 21.82 14.43
C GLU A 141 15.97 20.99 13.26
N ASP A 142 15.67 21.66 12.14
CA ASP A 142 15.20 21.04 10.90
C ASP A 142 16.24 21.27 9.79
N LYS A 143 17.02 20.24 9.49
CA LYS A 143 18.11 20.29 8.51
C LYS A 143 17.63 20.44 7.06
N SER A 144 16.35 20.17 6.80
CA SER A 144 15.78 20.34 5.45
C SER A 144 15.62 21.83 5.09
N LYS A 145 15.39 22.68 6.10
CA LYS A 145 15.20 24.13 5.93
C LYS A 145 16.50 24.88 5.74
N THR A 146 17.60 24.40 6.33
CA THR A 146 18.93 25.01 6.18
C THR A 146 19.55 24.77 4.80
N LYS A 147 19.17 23.70 4.08
CA LYS A 147 19.67 23.41 2.72
C LYS A 147 19.02 24.25 1.60
N LYS A 148 17.85 24.84 1.82
CA LYS A 148 17.13 25.64 0.81
C LYS A 148 17.48 27.14 0.83
N GLY A 149 18.35 27.56 1.74
CA GLY A 149 18.74 28.97 1.94
C GLY A 149 20.14 29.35 1.43
N ASN A 150 20.84 28.44 0.74
CA ASN A 150 22.16 28.68 0.15
C ASN A 150 22.09 28.58 -1.38
#